data_AF-A0AAI9C7L5-F1
#
_entry.id   AF-A0AAI9C7L5-F1
#
_cell.length_a   1.000
_cell.length_b   1.000
_cell.length_c   1.000
_cell.angle_alpha   90.00
_cell.angle_beta   90.00
_cell.angle_gamma   90.00
#
_symmetry.space_group_name_H-M   'P 1'
#
loop_
_entity.id
_entity.type
_entity.pdbx_description
1 polymer ?
#
loop_
_entity_poly.entity_id
_entity_poly.type
_entity_poly.pdbx_seq_one_letter_code
_entity_poly.pdbx_strand_id
1 'polypeptide(L)'
;MPLRAIAYVSQALPDLSAERLRVLVEDAARFNKMAGVTGVLLCDGERFLQYIEGPPDGIDSVYERILQAGSHVDIIELARGRLGQRQFPYWSMRALLVEEALLRQLSSSDWSGFTRALDGDLSAPTPVDLLDNVVQPLLHAG
;
A
#
# COMPACT_ATOMS: atom_id res chain seq x y z
N MET A 1 5.98 2.19 21.27
CA MET A 1 6.79 1.41 20.31
C MET A 1 6.75 2.10 18.96
N PRO A 2 7.84 2.15 18.19
CA PRO A 2 7.82 2.76 16.86
C PRO A 2 6.88 1.98 15.93
N LEU A 3 6.21 2.69 15.02
CA LEU A 3 5.39 2.08 13.98
C LEU A 3 6.28 1.34 12.98
N ARG A 4 5.70 0.39 12.25
CA ARG A 4 6.32 -0.29 11.12
C ARG A 4 5.54 -0.02 9.84
N ALA A 5 6.22 -0.12 8.71
CA ALA A 5 5.61 -0.16 7.40
C ALA A 5 6.25 -1.21 6.50
N ILE A 6 5.44 -1.69 5.57
CA ILE A 6 5.83 -2.61 4.50
C ILE A 6 5.23 -2.07 3.19
N ALA A 7 6.06 -2.02 2.15
CA ALA A 7 5.62 -1.86 0.77
C ALA A 7 5.99 -3.12 -0.01
N TYR A 8 5.07 -3.65 -0.79
CA TYR A 8 5.33 -4.81 -1.64
C TYR A 8 4.53 -4.73 -2.94
N VAL A 9 4.97 -5.49 -3.93
CA VAL A 9 4.27 -5.73 -5.19
C VAL A 9 3.96 -7.20 -5.38
N SER A 10 2.91 -7.51 -6.14
CA SER A 10 2.51 -8.88 -6.45
C SER A 10 1.68 -8.93 -7.73
N GLN A 11 1.53 -10.10 -8.32
CA GLN A 11 0.64 -10.33 -9.46
C GLN A 11 -0.75 -10.72 -8.98
N ALA A 12 -1.79 -10.00 -9.41
CA ALA A 12 -3.16 -10.41 -9.17
C ALA A 12 -3.44 -11.73 -9.93
N LEU A 13 -4.28 -12.59 -9.37
CA LEU A 13 -4.69 -13.79 -10.11
C LEU A 13 -5.53 -13.42 -11.34
N PRO A 14 -5.45 -14.22 -12.43
CA PRO A 14 -6.33 -14.08 -13.57
C PRO A 14 -7.81 -14.09 -13.13
N ASP A 15 -8.65 -13.32 -13.84
CA ASP A 15 -10.10 -13.21 -13.60
C ASP A 15 -10.52 -12.56 -12.26
N LEU A 16 -9.65 -11.77 -11.64
CA LEU A 16 -10.06 -10.95 -10.50
C LEU A 16 -11.02 -9.84 -10.94
N SER A 17 -12.32 -10.10 -10.80
CA SER A 17 -13.36 -9.11 -11.09
C SER A 17 -13.29 -7.91 -10.13
N ALA A 18 -13.77 -6.76 -10.60
CA ALA A 18 -13.88 -5.56 -9.76
C ALA A 18 -14.72 -5.81 -8.49
N GLU A 19 -15.72 -6.69 -8.55
CA GLU A 19 -16.52 -7.09 -7.40
C GLU A 19 -15.71 -7.92 -6.39
N ARG A 20 -14.93 -8.90 -6.87
CA ARG A 20 -14.04 -9.69 -6.00
C ARG A 20 -12.97 -8.81 -5.34
N LEU A 21 -12.41 -7.86 -6.09
CA LEU A 21 -11.47 -6.88 -5.54
C LEU A 21 -12.12 -6.05 -4.42
N ARG A 22 -13.35 -5.57 -4.62
CA ARG A 22 -14.08 -4.82 -3.58
C ARG A 22 -14.28 -5.66 -2.32
N VAL A 23 -14.76 -6.89 -2.44
CA VAL A 23 -14.97 -7.81 -1.30
C VAL A 23 -13.66 -8.08 -0.56
N LEU A 24 -12.57 -8.32 -1.30
CA LEU A 24 -11.24 -8.52 -0.72
C LEU A 24 -10.79 -7.30 0.09
N VAL A 25 -10.99 -6.11 -0.45
CA VAL A 25 -10.56 -4.86 0.18
C VAL A 25 -11.40 -4.54 1.40
N GLU A 26 -12.71 -4.82 1.36
CA GLU A 26 -13.59 -4.68 2.53
C GLU A 26 -13.21 -5.63 3.67
N ASP A 27 -12.91 -6.88 3.35
CA ASP A 27 -12.43 -7.88 4.31
C ASP A 27 -11.06 -7.48 4.90
N ALA A 28 -10.12 -7.06 4.04
CA ALA A 28 -8.82 -6.53 4.47
C ALA A 28 -8.99 -5.29 5.36
N ALA A 29 -9.86 -4.34 4.99
CA ALA A 29 -10.11 -3.14 5.78
C ALA A 29 -10.66 -3.48 7.18
N ARG A 30 -11.57 -4.45 7.30
CA ARG A 30 -12.10 -4.91 8.59
C ARG A 30 -11.02 -5.52 9.47
N PHE A 31 -10.22 -6.42 8.90
CA PHE A 31 -9.13 -7.07 9.63
C PHE A 31 -8.06 -6.05 10.04
N ASN A 32 -7.61 -5.21 9.11
CA ASN A 32 -6.62 -4.17 9.35
C ASN A 32 -7.07 -3.20 10.45
N LYS A 33 -8.36 -2.84 10.47
CA LYS A 33 -8.93 -1.98 11.53
C LYS A 33 -8.75 -2.61 12.92
N MET A 34 -8.99 -3.92 13.04
CA MET A 34 -8.80 -4.63 14.32
C MET A 34 -7.32 -4.73 14.71
N ALA A 35 -6.43 -4.90 13.73
CA ALA A 35 -4.98 -4.94 13.92
C ALA A 35 -4.32 -3.56 14.10
N GLY A 36 -5.09 -2.47 14.00
CA GLY A 36 -4.56 -1.11 14.03
C GLY A 36 -3.67 -0.76 12.84
N VAL A 37 -3.90 -1.38 11.68
CA VAL A 37 -3.15 -1.16 10.44
C VAL A 37 -3.94 -0.23 9.51
N THR A 38 -3.23 0.68 8.85
CA THR A 38 -3.74 1.54 7.78
C THR A 38 -2.92 1.31 6.52
N GLY A 39 -3.44 1.71 5.36
CA GLY A 39 -2.73 1.51 4.11
C GLY A 39 -3.57 1.73 2.86
N VAL A 40 -2.90 1.59 1.73
CA VAL A 40 -3.48 1.72 0.40
C VAL A 40 -3.05 0.56 -0.49
N LEU A 41 -3.94 0.14 -1.38
CA LEU A 41 -3.71 -0.88 -2.39
C LEU A 41 -3.88 -0.24 -3.76
N LEU A 42 -2.82 -0.18 -4.56
CA LEU A 42 -2.90 0.21 -5.96
C LEU A 42 -3.08 -1.04 -6.82
N CYS A 43 -3.92 -0.94 -7.85
CA CYS A 43 -4.16 -2.00 -8.82
C CYS A 43 -4.22 -1.41 -10.24
N ASP A 44 -3.48 -1.99 -11.17
CA ASP A 44 -3.55 -1.65 -12.60
C ASP A 44 -4.40 -2.66 -13.41
N GLY A 45 -4.98 -3.65 -12.74
CA GLY A 45 -5.74 -4.76 -13.34
C GLY A 45 -4.97 -6.08 -13.37
N GLU A 46 -3.64 -6.05 -13.36
CA GLU A 46 -2.78 -7.25 -13.39
C GLU A 46 -1.88 -7.35 -12.16
N ARG A 47 -1.47 -6.21 -11.60
CA ARG A 47 -0.56 -6.13 -10.48
C ARG A 47 -1.17 -5.38 -9.33
N PHE A 48 -0.67 -5.72 -8.15
CA PHE A 48 -0.86 -4.96 -6.94
C PHE A 48 0.43 -4.32 -6.49
N LEU A 49 0.30 -3.11 -5.97
CA LEU A 49 1.27 -2.51 -5.05
C LEU A 49 0.53 -2.15 -3.78
N GLN A 50 0.94 -2.70 -2.65
CA GLN A 50 0.31 -2.38 -1.37
C GLN A 50 1.32 -1.75 -0.42
N TYR A 51 0.87 -0.67 0.22
CA TYR A 51 1.55 -0.05 1.34
C TYR A 51 0.71 -0.24 2.60
N ILE A 52 1.31 -0.76 3.66
CA ILE A 52 0.68 -0.92 4.98
C ILE A 52 1.56 -0.38 6.09
N GLU A 53 0.94 0.21 7.11
CA GLU A 53 1.62 0.76 8.28
C GLU A 53 0.83 0.59 9.58
N GLY A 54 1.52 0.43 10.70
CA GLY A 54 0.87 0.17 11.97
C GLY A 54 1.79 -0.27 13.10
N PRO A 55 1.22 -0.72 14.24
CA PRO A 55 2.01 -1.32 15.31
C PRO A 55 2.69 -2.60 14.82
N PRO A 56 3.85 -2.98 15.39
CA PRO A 56 4.60 -4.18 14.98
C PRO A 56 3.73 -5.45 14.87
N ASP A 57 3.01 -5.79 15.95
CA ASP A 57 2.20 -7.02 16.01
C ASP A 57 1.04 -7.00 14.99
N GLY A 58 0.49 -5.81 14.74
CA GLY A 58 -0.55 -5.61 13.75
C GLY A 58 -0.03 -5.79 12.33
N ILE A 59 1.14 -5.23 12.03
CA ILE A 59 1.81 -5.40 10.74
C ILE A 59 2.18 -6.85 10.50
N ASP A 60 2.75 -7.53 11.49
CA ASP A 60 3.16 -8.93 11.36
C ASP A 60 1.91 -9.81 11.10
N SER A 61 0.80 -9.57 11.79
CA SER A 61 -0.48 -10.29 11.59
C SER A 61 -1.12 -10.02 10.21
N VAL A 62 -1.15 -8.76 9.76
CA VAL A 62 -1.70 -8.38 8.46
C VAL A 62 -0.84 -8.94 7.33
N TYR A 63 0.48 -8.86 7.47
CA TYR A 63 1.40 -9.34 6.45
C TYR A 63 1.35 -10.86 6.30
N GLU A 64 1.22 -11.62 7.38
CA GLU A 64 1.01 -13.07 7.31
C GLU A 64 -0.27 -13.42 6.53
N ARG A 65 -1.38 -12.71 6.80
CA ARG A 65 -2.63 -12.90 6.05
C ARG A 65 -2.46 -12.59 4.56
N ILE A 66 -1.71 -11.54 4.23
CA ILE A 66 -1.38 -11.18 2.86
C ILE A 66 -0.61 -12.32 2.18
N LEU A 67 0.43 -12.85 2.81
CA LEU A 67 1.22 -13.95 2.25
C LEU A 67 0.39 -15.22 1.97
N GLN A 68 -0.69 -15.44 2.70
CA GLN A 68 -1.61 -16.57 2.53
C GLN A 68 -2.82 -16.26 1.63
N ALA A 69 -2.94 -15.04 1.12
CA ALA A 69 -4.09 -14.63 0.34
C ALA A 69 -4.08 -15.31 -1.04
N GLY A 70 -5.13 -16.09 -1.35
CA GLY A 70 -5.29 -16.74 -2.66
C GLY A 70 -5.72 -15.80 -3.79
N SER A 71 -5.53 -14.49 -3.65
CA SER A 71 -5.92 -13.47 -4.64
C SER A 71 -4.76 -12.97 -5.49
N HIS A 72 -3.53 -13.31 -5.12
CA HIS A 72 -2.31 -12.86 -5.77
C HIS A 72 -1.17 -13.85 -5.59
N VAL A 73 -0.12 -13.70 -6.38
CA VAL A 73 1.11 -14.51 -6.37
C VAL A 73 2.34 -13.62 -6.57
N ASP A 74 3.53 -14.20 -6.49
CA ASP A 74 4.81 -13.52 -6.76
C ASP A 74 5.01 -12.23 -5.94
N ILE A 75 4.80 -12.35 -4.62
CA ILE A 75 4.98 -11.24 -3.69
C ILE A 75 6.47 -10.88 -3.59
N ILE A 76 6.79 -9.63 -3.90
CA ILE A 76 8.13 -9.05 -3.78
C ILE A 76 8.04 -7.88 -2.81
N GLU A 77 8.69 -8.01 -1.66
CA GLU A 77 8.84 -6.90 -0.71
C GLU A 77 9.79 -5.84 -1.29
N LEU A 78 9.28 -4.61 -1.44
CA LEU A 78 10.05 -3.47 -1.91
C LEU A 78 10.82 -2.82 -0.76
N ALA A 79 10.18 -2.70 0.40
CA ALA A 79 10.81 -2.22 1.61
C ALA A 79 10.03 -2.64 2.87
N ARG A 80 10.77 -2.71 3.98
CA ARG A 80 10.25 -2.87 5.34
C ARG A 80 11.08 -2.03 6.29
N GLY A 81 10.42 -1.37 7.24
CA GLY A 81 11.10 -0.34 8.03
C GLY A 81 10.27 0.20 9.18
N ARG A 82 10.89 1.08 9.97
CA ARG A 82 10.26 1.78 11.09
C ARG A 82 9.81 3.16 10.65
N LEU A 83 8.71 3.62 11.21
CA LEU A 83 8.19 4.97 11.00
C LEU A 83 8.11 5.73 12.34
N GLY A 84 8.36 7.04 12.27
CA GLY A 84 8.08 7.96 13.37
C GLY A 84 6.59 8.25 13.52
N GLN A 85 5.87 8.33 12.41
CA GLN A 85 4.43 8.57 12.33
C GLN A 85 3.81 7.89 11.11
N ARG A 86 2.48 7.79 11.09
CA ARG A 86 1.74 7.29 9.92
C ARG A 86 1.87 8.25 8.73
N GLN A 87 2.14 7.69 7.56
CA GLN A 87 2.15 8.39 6.27
C GLN A 87 0.74 8.45 5.65
N PHE A 88 -0.08 7.41 5.86
CA PHE A 88 -1.43 7.28 5.31
C PHE A 88 -2.43 6.83 6.41
N PRO A 89 -2.74 7.69 7.40
CA PRO A 89 -3.61 7.35 8.53
C PRO A 89 -5.12 7.30 8.20
N TYR A 90 -5.49 7.45 6.93
CA TYR A 90 -6.86 7.77 6.52
C TYR A 90 -7.79 6.55 6.46
N TRP A 91 -7.29 5.42 5.99
CA TRP A 91 -8.10 4.22 5.77
C TRP A 91 -7.41 2.98 6.28
N SER A 92 -8.18 2.08 6.90
CA SER A 92 -7.68 0.75 7.27
C SER A 92 -7.23 -0.06 6.05
N MET A 93 -7.93 0.13 4.92
CA MET A 93 -7.46 -0.22 3.58
C MET A 93 -8.33 0.50 2.54
N ARG A 94 -7.74 0.98 1.45
CA ARG A 94 -8.46 1.53 0.29
C ARG A 94 -7.80 1.03 -0.99
N ALA A 95 -8.58 0.49 -1.91
CA ALA A 95 -8.11 0.14 -3.24
C ALA A 95 -8.30 1.29 -4.23
N LEU A 96 -7.26 1.56 -5.02
CA LEU A 96 -7.19 2.61 -6.02
C LEU A 96 -6.81 1.98 -7.36
N LEU A 97 -7.60 2.25 -8.39
CA LEU A 97 -7.24 1.88 -9.75
C LEU A 97 -6.28 2.94 -10.30
N VAL A 98 -5.15 2.50 -10.84
CA VAL A 98 -4.10 3.38 -11.37
C VAL A 98 -3.67 2.91 -12.75
N GLU A 99 -3.02 3.80 -13.49
CA GLU A 99 -2.40 3.44 -14.76
C GLU A 99 -1.21 2.50 -14.55
N GLU A 100 -1.04 1.59 -15.49
CA GLU A 100 0.06 0.61 -15.53
C GLU A 100 1.43 1.29 -15.40
N ALA A 101 1.62 2.43 -16.07
CA ALA A 101 2.87 3.19 -16.07
C ALA A 101 3.24 3.68 -14.66
N LEU A 102 2.26 4.14 -13.87
CA LEU A 102 2.49 4.61 -12.51
C LEU A 102 2.84 3.45 -11.58
N LEU A 103 2.15 2.31 -11.68
CA LEU A 103 2.46 1.14 -10.88
C LEU A 103 3.85 0.60 -11.21
N ARG A 104 4.23 0.56 -12.51
CA ARG A 104 5.60 0.23 -12.94
C ARG A 104 6.64 1.15 -12.32
N GLN A 105 6.42 2.47 -12.40
CA GLN A 105 7.32 3.46 -11.83
C GLN A 105 7.48 3.24 -10.32
N LEU A 106 6.39 3.11 -9.58
CA LEU A 106 6.43 2.85 -8.14
C LEU A 106 7.13 1.54 -7.80
N SER A 107 6.99 0.50 -8.64
CA SER A 107 7.64 -0.80 -8.44
C SER A 107 9.16 -0.74 -8.62
N SER A 108 9.67 0.16 -9.47
CA SER A 108 11.11 0.33 -9.70
C SER A 108 11.74 1.48 -8.90
N SER A 109 10.94 2.21 -8.12
CA SER A 109 11.41 3.28 -7.24
C SER A 109 12.16 2.74 -6.02
N ASP A 110 13.02 3.56 -5.44
CA ASP A 110 13.67 3.24 -4.17
C ASP A 110 12.73 3.54 -2.99
N TRP A 111 12.24 2.48 -2.35
CA TRP A 111 11.39 2.56 -1.16
C TRP A 111 12.19 2.62 0.15
N SER A 112 13.53 2.68 0.08
CA SER A 112 14.37 2.75 1.26
C SER A 112 14.01 3.94 2.14
N GLY A 113 13.90 3.68 3.45
CA GLY A 113 13.63 4.71 4.45
C GLY A 113 12.21 5.27 4.50
N PHE A 114 11.31 4.94 3.56
CA PHE A 114 9.94 5.49 3.49
C PHE A 114 9.88 7.02 3.64
N THR A 115 10.87 7.71 3.10
CA THR A 115 11.01 9.16 3.19
C THR A 115 10.07 9.86 2.22
N ARG A 116 9.60 11.05 2.58
CA ARG A 116 9.02 12.03 1.66
C ARG A 116 10.10 13.02 1.24
N ALA A 117 10.04 13.56 0.03
CA ALA A 117 10.88 14.67 -0.36
C ALA A 117 10.62 15.86 0.56
N LEU A 118 11.67 16.58 0.96
CA LEU A 118 11.52 17.81 1.73
C LEU A 118 11.00 18.92 0.81
N ASP A 119 10.14 19.80 1.32
CA ASP A 119 9.67 20.97 0.55
C ASP A 119 10.86 21.79 0.03
N GLY A 120 10.93 21.95 -1.30
CA GLY A 120 12.01 22.67 -1.99
C GLY A 120 13.21 21.81 -2.41
N ASP A 121 13.18 20.49 -2.15
CA ASP A 121 14.15 19.55 -2.73
C ASP A 121 13.88 19.38 -4.23
N LEU A 122 14.91 19.62 -5.06
CA LEU A 122 14.85 19.45 -6.52
C LEU A 122 15.02 17.98 -6.94
N SER A 123 15.13 17.06 -5.98
CA SER A 123 15.21 15.63 -6.21
C SER A 123 13.92 15.07 -6.81
N ALA A 124 14.04 13.93 -7.51
CA ALA A 124 12.89 13.21 -8.03
C ALA A 124 11.92 12.83 -6.88
N PRO A 125 10.59 12.83 -7.12
CA PRO A 125 9.62 12.49 -6.09
C PRO A 125 9.86 11.07 -5.58
N THR A 126 9.80 10.89 -4.26
CA THR A 126 9.93 9.58 -3.63
C THR A 126 8.70 8.72 -3.96
N PRO A 127 8.76 7.38 -3.82
CA PRO A 127 7.57 6.56 -3.97
C PRO A 127 6.45 6.93 -2.99
N VAL A 128 6.78 7.43 -1.79
CA VAL A 128 5.78 7.90 -0.83
C VAL A 128 5.08 9.16 -1.34
N ASP A 129 5.81 10.09 -1.95
CA ASP A 129 5.23 11.30 -2.56
C ASP A 129 4.35 10.96 -3.76
N LEU A 130 4.79 10.00 -4.60
CA LEU A 130 4.00 9.51 -5.72
C LEU A 130 2.70 8.85 -5.26
N LEU A 131 2.74 8.06 -4.17
CA LEU A 131 1.53 7.53 -3.55
C LEU A 131 0.61 8.66 -3.04
N ASP A 132 1.19 9.66 -2.37
CA ASP A 132 0.45 10.79 -1.82
C ASP A 132 -0.30 11.55 -2.93
N ASN A 133 0.33 11.76 -4.08
CA ASN A 133 -0.31 12.39 -5.24
C ASN A 133 -1.55 11.63 -5.75
N VAL A 134 -1.60 10.30 -5.59
CA VAL A 134 -2.78 9.49 -5.92
C VAL A 134 -3.84 9.58 -4.81
N VAL A 135 -3.41 9.67 -3.55
CA VAL A 135 -4.28 9.64 -2.38
C VAL A 135 -4.95 11.01 -2.12
N GLN A 136 -4.20 12.11 -2.23
CA GLN A 136 -4.66 13.46 -1.87
C GLN A 136 -5.96 13.88 -2.55
N PRO A 137 -6.16 13.68 -3.87
CA PRO A 137 -7.42 14.07 -4.53
C PRO A 137 -8.64 13.36 -3.95
N LEU A 138 -8.47 12.15 -3.44
CA LEU A 138 -9.55 11.29 -2.94
C LEU A 138 -9.95 11.62 -1.50
N LEU A 139 -9.08 12.29 -0.74
CA LEU A 139 -9.41 12.78 0.60
C LEU A 139 -10.40 13.95 0.56
N HIS A 140 -10.40 14.71 -0.53
CA HIS A 140 -11.20 15.92 -0.70
C HIS A 140 -12.50 15.69 -1.50
N ALA A 141 -12.70 14.49 -2.05
CA ALA A 141 -13.85 14.14 -2.90
C ALA A 141 -15.13 13.78 -2.11
N GLY A 142 -15.36 14.42 -0.97
CA GLY A 142 -16.48 14.15 -0.05
C GLY A 142 -17.66 15.10 -0.20
#